data_AF-A0A7C1H6H9-F1
#
_entry.id   AF-A0A7C1H6H9-F1
#
_cell.length_a   1.000
_cell.length_b   1.000
_cell.length_c   1.000
_cell.angle_alpha   90.00
_cell.angle_beta   90.00
_cell.angle_gamma   90.00
#
_symmetry.space_group_name_H-M   'P 1'
#
loop_
_entity.id
_entity.type
_entity.pdbx_description
1 polymer ?
#
loop_
_entity_poly.entity_id
_entity_poly.type
_entity_poly.pdbx_seq_one_letter_code
_entity_poly.pdbx_strand_id
1 'polypeptide(L)'
;MNCPKIASKIKKIIEHEKIQVILANKKFQTFEKWFLLVFWALAIFILSSLPLNDVFIKFDIWTFIIRKLAHMFEFGVLAFLIYRLLSQIEKKNFYWNLTWAFIFTVMYAISDEYHQYIVPGRHGVWTDVLIDSLGAAIAIWLIYLNHQHKKFLKKKKAK
;
A
#
# COMPACT_ATOMS: atom_id res chain seq x y z
N MET A 1 0.19 53.42 12.87
CA MET A 1 1.14 52.71 12.00
C MET A 1 0.60 51.32 11.70
N ASN A 2 -0.11 51.16 10.57
CA ASN A 2 -0.65 49.86 10.17
C ASN A 2 0.42 49.16 9.31
N CYS A 3 1.13 48.20 9.90
CA CYS A 3 2.30 47.59 9.27
C CYS A 3 1.84 46.45 8.34
N PRO A 4 2.13 46.48 7.02
CA PRO A 4 1.76 45.42 6.07
C PRO A 4 2.30 44.03 6.46
N LYS A 5 3.30 43.97 7.35
CA LYS A 5 3.84 42.74 7.93
C LYS A 5 2.87 42.01 8.88
N ILE A 6 1.94 42.73 9.52
CA ILE A 6 0.96 42.13 10.44
C ILE A 6 -0.15 41.42 9.65
N ALA A 7 -0.66 42.05 8.59
CA ALA A 7 -1.69 41.48 7.73
C ALA A 7 -1.21 40.19 7.02
N SER A 8 0.03 40.17 6.54
CA SER A 8 0.61 38.96 5.91
C SER A 8 0.82 37.82 6.90
N LYS A 9 1.19 38.12 8.13
CA LYS A 9 1.34 37.13 9.21
C LYS A 9 -0.01 36.51 9.60
N ILE A 10 -1.05 37.34 9.75
CA ILE A 10 -2.43 36.87 10.04
C ILE A 10 -2.95 35.99 8.89
N LYS A 11 -2.73 36.38 7.63
CA LYS A 11 -3.15 35.57 6.47
C LYS A 11 -2.51 34.18 6.46
N LYS A 12 -1.20 34.10 6.76
CA LYS A 12 -0.48 32.82 6.89
C LYS A 12 -1.04 31.94 8.00
N ILE A 13 -1.41 32.50 9.16
CA ILE A 13 -1.99 31.76 10.28
C ILE A 13 -3.36 31.18 9.87
N ILE A 14 -4.23 31.99 9.26
CA ILE A 14 -5.55 31.56 8.80
C ILE A 14 -5.44 30.46 7.74
N GLU A 15 -4.50 30.56 6.80
CA GLU A 15 -4.27 29.48 5.81
C GLU A 15 -3.78 28.20 6.47
N HIS A 16 -2.86 28.29 7.44
CA HIS A 16 -2.36 27.13 8.15
C HIS A 16 -3.46 26.42 8.96
N GLU A 17 -4.33 27.19 9.64
CA GLU A 17 -5.48 26.62 10.36
C GLU A 17 -6.48 25.97 9.42
N LYS A 18 -6.80 26.59 8.27
CA LYS A 18 -7.67 26.00 7.26
C LYS A 18 -7.12 24.67 6.74
N ILE A 19 -5.81 24.60 6.47
CA ILE A 19 -5.15 23.35 6.05
C ILE A 19 -5.29 22.29 7.14
N GLN A 20 -5.05 22.63 8.41
CA GLN A 20 -5.19 21.68 9.52
C GLN A 20 -6.63 21.16 9.65
N VAL A 21 -7.64 22.02 9.47
CA VAL A 21 -9.05 21.61 9.49
C VAL A 21 -9.40 20.67 8.32
N ILE A 22 -8.87 20.92 7.12
CA ILE A 22 -9.06 20.06 5.95
C ILE A 22 -8.37 18.69 6.17
N LEU A 23 -7.13 18.68 6.65
CA LEU A 23 -6.39 17.45 6.96
C LEU A 23 -7.02 16.65 8.11
N ALA A 24 -7.64 17.33 9.08
CA ALA A 24 -8.36 16.68 10.18
C ALA A 24 -9.73 16.10 9.77
N ASN A 25 -10.21 16.38 8.56
CA ASN A 25 -11.49 15.88 8.08
C ASN A 25 -11.41 14.38 7.77
N LYS A 26 -12.16 13.57 8.52
CA LYS A 26 -12.24 12.11 8.31
C LYS A 26 -12.64 11.72 6.89
N LYS A 27 -13.50 12.50 6.21
CA LYS A 27 -13.86 12.24 4.80
C LYS A 27 -12.65 12.43 3.89
N PHE A 28 -11.87 13.50 4.09
CA PHE A 28 -10.66 13.78 3.33
C PHE A 28 -9.59 12.71 3.57
N GLN A 29 -9.37 12.29 4.82
CA GLN A 29 -8.44 11.21 5.14
C GLN A 29 -8.83 9.87 4.50
N THR A 30 -10.14 9.58 4.39
CA THR A 30 -10.61 8.37 3.72
C THR A 30 -10.35 8.47 2.22
N PHE A 31 -10.62 9.63 1.63
CA PHE A 31 -10.33 9.91 0.22
C PHE A 31 -8.84 9.75 -0.11
N GLU A 32 -7.94 10.30 0.70
CA GLU A 32 -6.49 10.16 0.52
C GLU A 32 -6.05 8.69 0.48
N LYS A 33 -6.58 7.86 1.37
CA LYS A 33 -6.25 6.42 1.41
C LYS A 33 -6.78 5.67 0.20
N TRP A 34 -8.00 5.98 -0.25
CA TRP A 34 -8.54 5.43 -1.50
C TRP A 34 -7.68 5.85 -2.69
N PHE A 35 -7.31 7.13 -2.77
CA PHE A 35 -6.44 7.64 -3.82
C PHE A 35 -5.09 6.90 -3.83
N LEU A 36 -4.42 6.77 -2.68
CA LEU A 36 -3.15 6.04 -2.58
C LEU A 36 -3.28 4.56 -2.97
N LEU A 37 -4.36 3.89 -2.54
CA LEU A 37 -4.62 2.50 -2.89
C LEU A 37 -4.82 2.32 -4.39
N VAL A 38 -5.69 3.14 -5.00
CA VAL A 38 -5.98 3.08 -6.44
C VAL A 38 -4.75 3.44 -7.25
N PHE A 39 -4.03 4.50 -6.85
CA PHE A 39 -2.78 4.90 -7.48
C PHE A 39 -1.74 3.77 -7.46
N TRP A 40 -1.57 3.11 -6.32
CA TRP A 40 -0.62 2.00 -6.19
C TRP A 40 -1.03 0.78 -7.02
N ALA A 41 -2.32 0.42 -6.99
CA ALA A 41 -2.84 -0.65 -7.83
C ALA A 41 -2.63 -0.35 -9.33
N LEU A 42 -2.92 0.88 -9.78
CA LEU A 42 -2.65 1.28 -11.15
C LEU A 42 -1.17 1.22 -11.51
N ALA A 43 -0.27 1.58 -10.59
CA ALA A 43 1.16 1.45 -10.80
C ALA A 43 1.56 -0.02 -11.02
N ILE A 44 1.07 -0.95 -10.18
CA ILE A 44 1.31 -2.39 -10.35
C ILE A 44 0.80 -2.85 -11.73
N PHE A 45 -0.45 -2.53 -12.05
CA PHE A 45 -1.06 -2.92 -13.32
C PHE A 45 -0.26 -2.44 -14.55
N ILE A 46 0.21 -1.18 -14.52
CA ILE A 46 1.03 -0.62 -15.61
C ILE A 46 2.38 -1.35 -15.70
N LEU A 47 3.06 -1.57 -14.56
CA LEU A 47 4.36 -2.27 -14.52
C LEU A 47 4.23 -3.72 -15.01
N SER A 48 3.16 -4.41 -14.63
CA SER A 48 2.82 -5.76 -15.08
C SER A 48 2.48 -5.83 -16.57
N SER A 49 1.98 -4.73 -17.16
CA SER A 49 1.66 -4.64 -18.59
C SER A 49 2.88 -4.51 -19.50
N LEU A 50 4.06 -4.16 -18.97
CA LEU A 50 5.26 -3.96 -19.79
C LEU A 50 5.86 -5.31 -20.20
N PRO A 51 5.92 -5.67 -21.50
CA PRO A 51 6.62 -6.86 -21.94
C PRO A 51 8.12 -6.62 -21.73
N LEU A 52 8.68 -7.19 -20.67
CA LEU A 52 10.12 -7.27 -20.50
C LEU A 52 10.59 -8.40 -21.40
N ASN A 53 11.33 -8.07 -22.46
CA ASN A 53 11.82 -9.05 -23.43
C ASN A 53 12.60 -10.17 -22.72
N ASP A 54 11.95 -11.30 -22.46
CA ASP A 54 12.48 -12.46 -21.73
C ASP A 54 13.74 -13.06 -22.37
N VAL A 55 14.01 -12.72 -23.63
CA VAL A 55 15.16 -13.19 -24.42
C VAL A 55 16.50 -12.72 -23.84
N PHE A 56 16.59 -11.50 -23.31
CA PHE A 56 17.84 -10.99 -22.69
C PHE A 56 17.92 -11.29 -21.19
N ILE A 57 16.77 -11.43 -20.51
CA ILE A 57 16.71 -11.59 -19.04
C ILE A 57 16.95 -13.04 -18.59
N LYS A 58 16.66 -14.04 -19.45
CA LYS A 58 16.92 -15.45 -19.12
C LYS A 58 18.38 -15.76 -18.78
N PHE A 59 19.32 -14.92 -19.21
CA PHE A 59 20.76 -15.13 -18.97
C PHE A 59 21.27 -14.50 -17.66
N ASP A 60 20.48 -13.67 -16.96
CA ASP A 60 20.91 -13.03 -15.71
C ASP A 60 19.99 -13.38 -14.52
N ILE A 61 20.48 -14.30 -13.69
CA ILE A 61 19.83 -14.75 -12.46
C ILE A 61 19.52 -13.58 -11.51
N TRP A 62 20.35 -12.53 -11.52
CA TRP A 62 20.18 -11.37 -10.64
C TRP A 62 18.96 -10.55 -11.04
N THR A 63 18.78 -10.28 -12.34
CA THR A 63 17.59 -9.60 -12.85
C THR A 63 16.31 -10.39 -12.53
N PHE A 64 16.35 -11.72 -12.61
CA PHE A 64 15.22 -12.55 -12.21
C PHE A 64 14.89 -12.39 -10.71
N ILE A 65 15.88 -12.52 -9.83
CA ILE A 65 15.70 -12.39 -8.37
C ILE A 65 15.17 -11.01 -8.01
N ILE A 66 15.79 -9.94 -8.54
CA ILE A 66 15.39 -8.56 -8.26
C ILE A 66 13.94 -8.32 -8.68
N ARG A 67 13.51 -8.84 -9.83
CA ARG A 67 12.12 -8.71 -10.29
C ARG A 67 11.13 -9.41 -9.36
N LYS A 68 11.45 -10.63 -8.91
CA LYS A 68 10.59 -11.37 -7.96
C LYS A 68 10.50 -10.66 -6.61
N LEU A 69 11.61 -10.09 -6.13
CA LEU A 69 11.61 -9.29 -4.90
C LEU A 69 10.82 -7.98 -5.07
N ALA A 70 10.90 -7.34 -6.24
CA ALA A 70 10.14 -6.13 -6.55
C ALA A 70 8.63 -6.41 -6.52
N HIS A 71 8.15 -7.46 -7.19
CA HIS A 71 6.75 -7.86 -7.13
C HIS A 71 6.31 -8.22 -5.71
N MET A 72 7.11 -9.03 -5.00
CA MET A 72 6.84 -9.35 -3.59
C MET A 72 6.71 -8.08 -2.73
N PHE A 73 7.54 -7.07 -2.98
CA PHE A 73 7.45 -5.77 -2.30
C PHE A 73 6.20 -4.98 -2.72
N GLU A 74 5.87 -4.92 -4.00
CA GLU A 74 4.69 -4.24 -4.55
C GLU A 74 3.40 -4.74 -3.91
N PHE A 75 3.23 -6.06 -3.84
CA PHE A 75 2.08 -6.70 -3.22
C PHE A 75 2.09 -6.58 -1.69
N GLY A 76 3.28 -6.56 -1.07
CA GLY A 76 3.41 -6.22 0.36
C GLY A 76 2.92 -4.80 0.69
N VAL A 77 3.27 -3.82 -0.14
CA VAL A 77 2.78 -2.43 -0.01
C VAL A 77 1.27 -2.37 -0.26
N LEU A 78 0.77 -3.09 -1.25
CA LEU A 78 -0.67 -3.17 -1.54
C LEU A 78 -1.44 -3.71 -0.32
N ALA A 79 -0.99 -4.81 0.29
CA ALA A 79 -1.59 -5.37 1.50
C ALA A 79 -1.61 -4.37 2.66
N PHE A 80 -0.52 -3.63 2.84
CA PHE A 80 -0.43 -2.59 3.86
C PHE A 80 -1.44 -1.44 3.61
N LEU A 81 -1.57 -0.98 2.37
CA LEU A 81 -2.52 0.09 2.01
C LEU A 81 -3.97 -0.37 2.22
N ILE A 82 -4.31 -1.59 1.81
CA ILE A 82 -5.64 -2.16 2.04
C ILE A 82 -5.91 -2.26 3.55
N TYR A 83 -4.97 -2.77 4.34
CA TYR A 83 -5.11 -2.82 5.80
C TYR A 83 -5.37 -1.43 6.42
N ARG A 84 -4.63 -0.40 5.96
CA ARG A 84 -4.82 0.99 6.43
C ARG A 84 -6.16 1.56 6.05
N LEU A 85 -6.68 1.22 4.88
CA LEU A 85 -7.99 1.62 4.42
C LEU A 85 -9.09 0.95 5.27
N LEU A 86 -9.07 -0.39 5.36
CA LEU A 86 -10.03 -1.18 6.14
C LEU A 86 -10.08 -0.73 7.60
N SER A 87 -8.93 -0.49 8.22
CA SER A 87 -8.84 -0.02 9.61
C SER A 87 -9.43 1.37 9.86
N GLN A 88 -9.76 2.12 8.81
CA GLN A 88 -10.42 3.42 8.89
C GLN A 88 -11.89 3.39 8.50
N ILE A 89 -12.23 2.67 7.44
CA ILE A 89 -13.62 2.63 6.92
C ILE A 89 -14.50 1.69 7.75
N GLU A 90 -13.94 0.59 8.25
CA GLU A 90 -14.64 -0.43 9.02
C GLU A 90 -14.21 -0.39 10.50
N LYS A 91 -15.17 -0.31 11.42
CA LYS A 91 -14.91 -0.43 12.86
C LYS A 91 -14.83 -1.90 13.32
N LYS A 92 -14.20 -2.75 12.50
CA LYS A 92 -14.04 -4.18 12.79
C LYS A 92 -12.78 -4.42 13.62
N ASN A 93 -12.64 -5.63 14.13
CA ASN A 93 -11.48 -5.97 14.96
C ASN A 93 -10.19 -6.03 14.13
N PHE A 94 -9.05 -5.94 14.81
CA PHE A 94 -7.73 -5.92 14.18
C PHE A 94 -7.47 -7.12 13.27
N TYR A 95 -7.88 -8.32 13.69
CA TYR A 95 -7.67 -9.57 12.94
C TYR A 95 -8.50 -9.62 11.66
N TRP A 96 -9.74 -9.14 11.70
CA TRP A 96 -10.61 -9.03 10.53
C TRP A 96 -9.94 -8.20 9.43
N ASN A 97 -9.38 -7.04 9.80
CA ASN A 97 -8.72 -6.15 8.84
C ASN A 97 -7.46 -6.79 8.25
N LEU A 98 -6.71 -7.61 9.01
CA LEU A 98 -5.57 -8.35 8.48
C LEU A 98 -6.01 -9.41 7.47
N THR A 99 -7.02 -10.23 7.83
CA THR A 99 -7.53 -11.29 6.96
C THR A 99 -8.03 -10.74 5.63
N TRP A 100 -8.84 -9.68 5.67
CA TRP A 100 -9.37 -9.08 4.44
C TRP A 100 -8.31 -8.36 3.63
N ALA A 101 -7.34 -7.71 4.26
CA ALA A 101 -6.21 -7.13 3.54
C ALA A 101 -5.42 -8.19 2.77
N PHE A 102 -5.18 -9.35 3.39
CA PHE A 102 -4.54 -10.47 2.72
C PHE A 102 -5.39 -11.00 1.55
N ILE A 103 -6.68 -11.32 1.79
CA ILE A 103 -7.58 -11.86 0.77
C ILE A 103 -7.67 -10.93 -0.45
N PHE A 104 -7.90 -9.63 -0.24
CA PHE A 104 -7.99 -8.69 -1.36
C PHE A 104 -6.67 -8.57 -2.14
N THR A 105 -5.53 -8.65 -1.45
CA THR A 105 -4.22 -8.64 -2.12
C THR A 105 -4.01 -9.89 -2.98
N VAL A 106 -4.36 -11.06 -2.46
CA VAL A 106 -4.28 -12.34 -3.21
C VAL A 106 -5.22 -12.32 -4.41
N MET A 107 -6.45 -11.82 -4.26
CA MET A 107 -7.38 -11.64 -5.38
C MET A 107 -6.82 -10.69 -6.45
N TYR A 108 -6.14 -9.62 -6.03
CA TYR A 108 -5.48 -8.71 -6.95
C TYR A 108 -4.32 -9.39 -7.68
N ALA A 109 -3.51 -10.20 -6.98
CA ALA A 109 -2.41 -10.96 -7.59
C ALA A 109 -2.92 -11.96 -8.65
N ILE A 110 -4.00 -12.68 -8.35
CA ILE A 110 -4.65 -13.57 -9.32
C ILE A 110 -5.15 -12.78 -10.55
N SER A 111 -5.69 -11.59 -10.33
CA SER A 111 -6.20 -10.74 -11.41
C SER A 111 -5.07 -10.17 -12.27
N ASP A 112 -3.94 -9.81 -11.66
CA ASP A 112 -2.74 -9.35 -12.35
C ASP A 112 -2.13 -10.47 -13.20
N GLU A 113 -2.04 -11.68 -12.66
CA GLU A 113 -1.54 -12.86 -13.37
C GLU A 113 -2.41 -13.20 -14.59
N TYR A 114 -3.73 -13.13 -14.42
CA TYR A 114 -4.67 -13.31 -15.52
C TYR A 114 -4.51 -12.22 -16.59
N HIS A 115 -4.28 -10.97 -16.19
CA HIS A 115 -3.98 -9.89 -17.12
C HIS A 115 -2.68 -10.14 -17.89
N GLN A 116 -1.60 -10.53 -17.20
CA GLN A 116 -0.31 -10.84 -17.81
C GLN A 116 -0.40 -12.00 -18.82
N TYR A 117 -1.26 -13.00 -18.57
CA TYR A 117 -1.52 -14.09 -19.50
C TYR A 117 -2.09 -13.61 -20.84
N ILE A 118 -2.85 -12.51 -20.85
CA ILE A 118 -3.45 -11.93 -22.07
C ILE A 118 -2.45 -11.04 -22.82
N VAL A 119 -1.42 -10.53 -22.15
CA VAL A 119 -0.41 -9.64 -22.74
C VAL A 119 0.50 -10.41 -23.70
N PRO A 120 0.54 -10.05 -25.01
CA PRO A 120 1.40 -10.73 -25.98
C PRO A 120 2.88 -10.66 -25.59
N GLY A 121 3.55 -11.80 -25.59
CA GLY A 121 4.97 -11.88 -25.24
C GLY A 121 5.25 -12.03 -23.74
N ARG A 122 4.24 -12.20 -22.90
CA ARG A 122 4.38 -12.72 -21.53
C ARG A 122 3.73 -14.10 -21.40
N HIS A 123 4.31 -14.92 -20.52
CA HIS A 123 3.67 -16.15 -20.06
C HIS A 123 3.34 -15.98 -18.59
N GLY A 124 2.05 -16.03 -18.26
CA GLY A 124 1.65 -16.10 -16.87
C GLY A 124 2.16 -17.39 -16.22
N VAL A 125 2.76 -17.29 -15.03
CA VAL A 125 3.20 -18.39 -14.20
C VAL A 125 2.50 -18.32 -12.86
N TRP A 126 1.69 -19.34 -12.53
CA TRP A 126 0.99 -19.44 -11.23
C TRP A 126 1.90 -19.34 -10.00
N THR A 127 3.21 -19.57 -10.15
CA THR A 127 4.19 -19.35 -9.09
C THR A 127 4.29 -17.89 -8.67
N ASP A 128 3.92 -16.95 -9.54
CA ASP A 128 4.05 -15.52 -9.30
C ASP A 128 2.98 -15.06 -8.31
N VAL A 129 1.76 -15.57 -8.46
CA VAL A 129 0.69 -15.43 -7.44
C VAL A 129 1.17 -15.90 -6.06
N LEU A 130 1.93 -16.99 -5.98
CA LEU A 130 2.47 -17.50 -4.70
C LEU A 130 3.52 -16.55 -4.10
N ILE A 131 4.42 -16.03 -4.93
CA ILE A 131 5.46 -15.08 -4.51
C ILE A 131 4.83 -13.77 -4.04
N ASP A 132 3.83 -13.27 -4.76
CA ASP A 132 3.10 -12.05 -4.43
C ASP A 132 2.29 -12.22 -3.14
N SER A 133 1.65 -13.40 -2.99
CA SER A 133 0.97 -13.79 -1.75
C SER A 133 1.94 -13.88 -0.57
N LEU A 134 3.19 -14.33 -0.78
CA LEU A 134 4.21 -14.34 0.27
C LEU A 134 4.59 -12.91 0.68
N GLY A 135 4.70 -11.98 -0.27
CA GLY A 135 4.91 -10.56 -0.01
C GLY A 135 3.80 -9.94 0.84
N ALA A 136 2.55 -10.25 0.48
CA ALA A 136 1.38 -9.87 1.27
C ALA A 136 1.44 -10.46 2.69
N ALA A 137 1.78 -11.74 2.84
CA ALA A 137 1.89 -12.41 4.13
C ALA A 137 2.97 -11.78 5.02
N ILE A 138 4.13 -11.43 4.46
CA ILE A 138 5.21 -10.72 5.17
C ILE A 138 4.72 -9.37 5.69
N ALA A 139 4.04 -8.58 4.86
CA ALA A 139 3.49 -7.29 5.29
C ALA A 139 2.48 -7.45 6.44
N ILE A 140 1.57 -8.41 6.35
CA ILE A 140 0.59 -8.74 7.40
C ILE A 140 1.29 -9.15 8.69
N TRP A 141 2.34 -9.96 8.61
CA TRP A 141 3.11 -10.39 9.78
C TRP A 141 3.81 -9.21 10.46
N LEU A 142 4.43 -8.30 9.69
CA LEU A 142 5.03 -7.08 10.24
C LEU A 142 4.00 -6.18 10.94
N ILE A 143 2.81 -6.03 10.37
CA ILE A 143 1.71 -5.29 11.00
C ILE A 143 1.31 -5.95 12.34
N TYR A 144 1.20 -7.28 12.35
CA TYR A 144 0.91 -8.04 13.57
C TYR A 144 1.96 -7.82 14.65
N LEU A 145 3.26 -7.95 14.33
CA LEU A 145 4.35 -7.74 15.29
C LEU A 145 4.32 -6.33 15.88
N ASN A 146 4.11 -5.31 15.05
CA ASN A 146 3.99 -3.93 15.50
C ASN A 146 2.78 -3.74 16.45
N HIS A 147 1.65 -4.40 16.18
CA HIS A 147 0.49 -4.36 17.05
C HIS A 147 0.79 -4.99 18.43
N GLN A 148 1.43 -6.18 18.45
CA GLN A 148 1.81 -6.84 19.70
C GLN A 148 2.81 -6.01 20.51
N HIS A 149 3.81 -5.43 19.85
CA HIS A 149 4.79 -4.56 20.49
C HIS A 149 4.13 -3.35 21.16
N LYS A 150 3.21 -2.66 20.45
CA LYS A 150 2.46 -1.52 21.02
C LYS A 150 1.59 -1.94 22.21
N LYS A 151 0.95 -3.11 22.14
CA LYS A 151 0.15 -3.66 23.24
C LYS A 151 1.01 -3.95 24.48
N PHE A 152 2.19 -4.53 24.28
CA PHE A 152 3.17 -4.78 25.35
C PHE A 152 3.63 -3.48 26.02
N LEU A 153 4.02 -2.46 25.23
CA LEU A 153 4.45 -1.16 25.76
C LEU A 153 3.36 -0.45 26.56
N LYS A 154 2.10 -0.52 26.12
CA LYS A 154 0.96 0.04 26.86
C LYS A 154 0.76 -0.65 28.21
N LYS A 155 0.88 -1.98 28.26
CA LYS A 155 0.74 -2.76 29.49
C LYS A 155 1.85 -2.41 30.50
N LYS A 156 3.08 -2.17 30.03
CA LYS A 156 4.21 -1.75 30.87
C LYS A 156 4.02 -0.36 31.47
N LYS A 157 3.41 0.59 30.74
CA LYS A 157 3.13 1.94 31.24
C LYS A 157 1.98 2.01 32.26
N ALA A 158 1.11 1.01 32.27
CA ALA A 158 -0.06 0.95 33.15
C ALA A 158 0.23 0.23 34.49
N LYS A 159 1.44 -0.29 34.66
CA LYS A 159 1.95 -0.93 35.88
C LYS A 159 2.99 -0.01 36.51
#